data_AF-A0A3B8HEW5-F1
#
_entry.id   AF-A0A3B8HEW5-F1
#
_cell.length_a   1.000
_cell.length_b   1.000
_cell.length_c   1.000
_cell.angle_alpha   90.00
_cell.angle_beta   90.00
_cell.angle_gamma   90.00
#
_symmetry.space_group_name_H-M   'P 1'
#
loop_
_entity.id
_entity.type
_entity.pdbx_description
1 polymer ?
#
loop_
_entity_poly.entity_id
_entity_poly.type
_entity_poly.pdbx_seq_one_letter_code
_entity_poly.pdbx_strand_id
1 'polypeptide(L)'
;MSDTAFGIVSLLVLVLFFLTGTEIAFAIGIIGFVGYAYLVSFSGAMNTLAKDFYDTFASYGLTVIPLFVLMGQVAFHSGTARRMYDAAYRCVGHIPGGLAMTTVVGATLFKAMCGSTFATVVAFSSIAVPEMVRYGYSKKLATGLVATVGTLGFLMPPSVLLIIIGLVTEQSIGRLFLAGIVPAVMLAFFFLGITYGWVKVYPEAAPRGERFTWKERAKAVPEFLWVVVIFFSVIGGLMMGLFTPTEAGSIGTAVVLIL
;
A
#
# COMPACT_ATOMS: atom_id res chain seq x y z
N MET A 1 24.03 19.89 -34.96
CA MET A 1 24.74 18.79 -34.26
C MET A 1 24.34 17.49 -34.94
N SER A 2 25.16 16.43 -34.91
CA SER A 2 24.65 15.11 -35.33
C SER A 2 23.62 14.62 -34.31
N ASP A 3 22.61 13.89 -34.76
CA ASP A 3 21.54 13.36 -33.89
C ASP A 3 22.12 12.49 -32.76
N THR A 4 23.20 11.76 -33.06
CA THR A 4 23.96 10.97 -32.09
C THR A 4 24.63 11.83 -31.02
N ALA A 5 25.24 12.97 -31.40
CA ALA A 5 25.87 13.88 -30.45
C ALA A 5 24.82 14.55 -29.55
N PHE A 6 23.67 14.93 -30.13
CA PHE A 6 22.55 15.46 -29.37
C PHE A 6 22.02 14.43 -28.36
N GLY A 7 21.81 13.18 -28.79
CA GLY A 7 21.38 12.09 -27.90
C GLY A 7 22.35 11.86 -26.73
N ILE A 8 23.67 11.87 -26.97
CA ILE A 8 24.68 11.74 -25.90
C ILE A 8 24.59 12.91 -24.92
N VAL A 9 24.45 14.15 -25.43
CA VAL A 9 24.30 15.34 -24.57
C VAL A 9 23.01 15.27 -23.76
N SER A 10 21.88 14.91 -24.37
CA SER A 10 20.60 14.73 -23.66
C SER A 10 20.70 13.68 -22.55
N LEU A 11 21.41 12.58 -22.78
CA LEU A 11 21.61 11.53 -21.79
C LEU A 11 22.50 12.00 -20.63
N LEU A 12 23.57 12.74 -20.91
CA LEU A 12 24.40 13.36 -19.87
C LEU A 12 23.60 14.37 -19.04
N VAL A 13 22.79 15.21 -19.69
CA VAL A 13 21.92 16.17 -19.01
C VAL A 13 20.87 15.46 -18.15
N LEU A 14 20.29 14.35 -18.62
CA LEU A 14 19.36 13.53 -17.85
C LEU A 14 20.01 12.99 -16.56
N VAL A 15 21.22 12.43 -16.67
CA VAL A 15 21.98 11.93 -15.51
C VAL A 15 22.28 13.05 -14.52
N LEU A 16 22.66 14.24 -15.00
CA LEU A 16 22.86 15.42 -14.14
C LEU A 16 21.55 15.87 -13.50
N PHE A 17 20.42 15.77 -14.20
CA PHE A 17 19.10 16.10 -13.67
C PHE A 17 18.72 15.20 -12.48
N PHE A 18 19.07 13.91 -12.51
CA PHE A 18 18.83 13.00 -11.38
C PHE A 18 19.60 13.41 -10.11
N LEU A 19 20.73 14.11 -10.24
CA LEU A 19 21.50 14.62 -9.09
C LEU A 19 20.85 15.82 -8.41
N THR A 20 19.88 16.48 -9.04
CA THR A 20 19.19 17.65 -8.47
C THR A 20 18.10 17.29 -7.46
N GLY A 21 17.78 16.00 -7.32
CA GLY A 21 16.68 15.53 -6.47
C GLY A 21 15.29 15.71 -7.10
N THR A 22 15.23 16.06 -8.39
CA THR A 22 13.97 16.11 -9.15
C THR A 22 13.42 14.69 -9.34
N GLU A 23 12.10 14.51 -9.23
CA GLU A 23 11.45 13.22 -9.51
C GLU A 23 11.78 12.72 -10.92
N ILE A 24 12.13 11.44 -11.02
CA ILE A 24 12.64 10.79 -12.24
C ILE A 24 11.65 10.99 -13.41
N ALA A 25 10.34 10.93 -13.14
CA ALA A 25 9.30 11.11 -14.15
C ALA A 25 9.37 12.49 -14.83
N PHE A 26 9.59 13.57 -14.08
CA PHE A 26 9.71 14.92 -14.65
C PHE A 26 11.00 15.07 -15.44
N ALA A 27 12.11 14.51 -14.94
CA ALA A 27 13.38 14.55 -15.64
C ALA A 27 13.30 13.85 -17.01
N ILE A 28 12.74 12.63 -17.07
CA ILE A 28 12.55 11.90 -18.33
C ILE A 28 11.57 12.64 -19.25
N GLY A 29 10.46 13.15 -18.71
CA GLY A 29 9.45 13.87 -19.49
C GLY A 29 9.99 15.15 -20.13
N ILE A 30 10.72 15.97 -19.37
CA ILE A 30 11.32 17.22 -19.86
C ILE A 30 12.38 16.93 -20.92
N ILE A 31 13.31 16.01 -20.64
CA ILE A 31 14.39 15.68 -21.59
C ILE A 31 13.83 15.02 -22.85
N GLY A 32 12.84 14.13 -22.71
CA GLY A 32 12.13 13.52 -23.83
C GLY A 32 11.39 14.55 -24.69
N PHE A 33 10.67 15.48 -24.06
CA PHE A 33 9.95 16.55 -24.76
C PHE A 33 10.90 17.49 -25.51
N VAL A 34 11.95 17.99 -24.83
CA VAL A 34 12.94 18.89 -25.44
C VAL A 34 13.68 18.16 -26.56
N GLY A 35 14.03 16.89 -26.36
CA GLY A 35 14.70 16.08 -27.36
C GLY A 35 13.85 15.87 -28.62
N TYR A 36 12.58 15.53 -28.45
CA TYR A 36 11.64 15.35 -29.55
C TYR A 36 11.35 16.67 -30.27
N ALA A 37 11.21 17.77 -29.52
CA ALA A 37 10.98 19.10 -30.08
C ALA A 37 12.15 19.56 -30.96
N TYR A 38 13.38 19.23 -30.58
CA TYR A 38 14.60 19.56 -31.32
C TYR A 38 14.81 18.67 -32.56
N LEU A 39 14.61 17.36 -32.44
CA LEU A 39 14.86 16.40 -33.52
C LEU A 39 13.74 16.35 -34.57
N VAL A 40 12.48 16.55 -34.17
CA VAL A 40 11.31 16.41 -35.04
C VAL A 40 10.63 17.75 -35.27
N SER A 41 9.92 18.27 -34.27
CA SER A 41 9.32 19.61 -34.25
C SER A 41 8.65 19.89 -32.92
N PHE A 42 8.54 21.17 -32.56
CA PHE A 42 7.79 21.59 -31.37
C PHE A 42 6.30 21.19 -31.43
N SER A 43 5.66 21.34 -32.60
CA SER A 43 4.26 20.96 -32.80
C SER A 43 4.06 19.44 -32.64
N GLY A 44 4.98 18.64 -33.18
CA GLY A 44 4.98 17.19 -32.98
C GLY A 44 5.17 16.79 -31.53
N ALA A 45 6.13 17.41 -30.82
CA ALA A 45 6.35 17.16 -29.39
C ALA A 45 5.10 17.47 -28.55
N MET A 46 4.43 18.59 -28.83
CA MET A 46 3.21 18.99 -28.13
C MET A 46 2.05 18.02 -28.40
N ASN A 47 1.90 17.56 -29.65
CA ASN A 47 0.87 16.60 -30.00
C ASN A 47 1.12 15.23 -29.35
N THR A 48 2.35 14.73 -29.38
CA THR A 48 2.73 13.51 -28.68
C THR A 48 2.48 13.63 -27.18
N LEU A 49 2.88 14.74 -26.56
CA LEU A 49 2.61 14.99 -25.14
C LEU A 49 1.10 14.95 -24.84
N ALA A 50 0.28 15.67 -25.61
CA ALA A 50 -1.17 15.68 -25.42
C ALA A 50 -1.79 14.29 -25.59
N LYS A 51 -1.32 13.53 -26.59
CA LYS A 51 -1.78 12.17 -26.86
C LYS A 51 -1.38 11.20 -25.73
N ASP A 52 -0.12 11.20 -25.32
CA ASP A 52 0.39 10.32 -24.26
C ASP A 52 -0.34 10.58 -22.93
N PHE A 53 -0.61 11.85 -22.62
CA PHE A 53 -1.44 12.23 -21.47
C PHE A 53 -2.86 11.65 -21.62
N TYR A 54 -3.52 11.84 -22.76
CA TYR A 54 -4.86 11.31 -22.98
C TYR A 54 -4.91 9.79 -22.90
N ASP A 55 -4.03 9.09 -23.62
CA ASP A 55 -3.97 7.62 -23.69
C ASP A 55 -3.68 7.01 -22.30
N THR A 56 -2.83 7.67 -21.50
CA THR A 56 -2.56 7.23 -20.12
C THR A 56 -3.82 7.36 -19.25
N PHE A 57 -4.47 8.53 -19.21
CA PHE A 57 -5.64 8.75 -18.36
C PHE A 57 -6.90 8.01 -18.83
N ALA A 58 -7.03 7.76 -20.13
CA ALA A 58 -8.12 6.97 -20.72
C ALA A 58 -7.87 5.46 -20.64
N SER A 59 -6.73 5.02 -20.10
CA SER A 59 -6.41 3.60 -19.99
C SER A 59 -7.38 2.86 -19.07
N TYR A 60 -8.04 1.84 -19.63
CA TYR A 60 -8.91 0.95 -18.87
C TYR A 60 -8.18 0.29 -17.69
N GLY A 61 -6.88 0.02 -17.82
CA GLY A 61 -6.08 -0.57 -16.75
C GLY A 61 -6.04 0.28 -15.47
N LEU A 62 -6.18 1.61 -15.57
CA LEU A 62 -6.16 2.50 -14.41
C LEU A 62 -7.49 2.51 -13.63
N THR A 63 -8.58 1.99 -14.20
CA THR A 63 -9.88 1.88 -13.51
C THR A 63 -9.83 0.99 -12.27
N VAL A 64 -8.81 0.13 -12.17
CA VAL A 64 -8.52 -0.68 -10.98
C VAL A 64 -8.21 0.18 -9.74
N ILE A 65 -7.58 1.35 -9.93
CA ILE A 65 -7.18 2.25 -8.83
C ILE A 65 -8.40 2.73 -8.03
N PRO A 66 -9.41 3.40 -8.64
CA PRO A 66 -10.58 3.86 -7.89
C PRO A 66 -11.38 2.72 -7.28
N LEU A 67 -11.42 1.53 -7.90
CA LEU A 67 -12.15 0.37 -7.35
C LEU A 67 -11.52 -0.16 -6.06
N PHE A 68 -10.21 -0.39 -6.01
CA PHE A 68 -9.54 -0.81 -4.77
C PHE A 68 -9.52 0.31 -3.71
N VAL A 69 -9.45 1.58 -4.14
CA VAL A 69 -9.62 2.71 -3.22
C VAL A 69 -11.03 2.71 -2.62
N LEU A 70 -12.07 2.52 -3.45
CA LEU A 70 -13.46 2.44 -3.00
C LEU A 70 -13.65 1.27 -2.03
N MET A 71 -13.15 0.08 -2.36
CA MET A 71 -13.14 -1.08 -1.47
C MET A 71 -12.54 -0.75 -0.09
N GLY A 72 -11.39 -0.05 -0.06
CA GLY A 72 -10.75 0.38 1.20
C GLY A 72 -11.55 1.41 1.98
N GLN A 73 -12.21 2.36 1.29
CA GLN A 73 -13.08 3.33 1.94
C GLN A 73 -14.33 2.67 2.52
N VAL A 74 -14.96 1.74 1.79
CA VAL A 74 -16.10 0.96 2.32
C VAL A 74 -15.67 0.12 3.52
N ALA A 75 -14.52 -0.57 3.45
CA ALA A 75 -14.00 -1.35 4.58
C ALA A 75 -13.70 -0.46 5.81
N PHE A 76 -13.25 0.77 5.60
CA PHE A 76 -13.04 1.73 6.68
C PHE A 76 -14.36 2.21 7.30
N HIS A 77 -15.30 2.69 6.48
CA HIS A 77 -16.57 3.25 6.93
C HIS A 77 -17.55 2.21 7.50
N SER A 78 -17.43 0.94 7.11
CA SER A 78 -18.15 -0.21 7.71
C SER A 78 -17.64 -0.61 9.10
N GLY A 79 -16.57 0.04 9.60
CA GLY A 79 -15.96 -0.30 10.88
C GLY A 79 -15.05 -1.52 10.85
N THR A 80 -14.82 -2.12 9.67
CA THR A 80 -13.96 -3.31 9.52
C THR A 80 -12.53 -3.04 9.99
N ALA A 81 -11.98 -1.86 9.71
CA ALA A 81 -10.66 -1.48 10.22
C ALA A 81 -10.57 -1.54 11.75
N ARG A 82 -11.62 -1.09 12.46
CA ARG A 82 -11.69 -1.15 13.92
C ARG A 82 -11.87 -2.58 14.41
N ARG A 83 -12.72 -3.38 13.77
CA ARG A 83 -12.87 -4.82 14.07
C ARG A 83 -11.54 -5.57 13.93
N MET A 84 -10.76 -5.29 12.87
CA MET A 84 -9.42 -5.87 12.67
C MET A 84 -8.43 -5.42 13.74
N TYR A 85 -8.46 -4.14 14.13
CA TYR A 85 -7.62 -3.63 15.22
C TYR A 85 -7.94 -4.32 16.53
N ASP A 86 -9.22 -4.46 16.89
CA ASP A 86 -9.64 -5.13 18.13
C ASP A 86 -9.34 -6.63 18.10
N ALA A 87 -9.50 -7.28 16.94
CA ALA A 87 -9.12 -8.68 16.73
C ALA A 87 -7.62 -8.89 16.94
N ALA A 88 -6.78 -8.02 16.34
CA ALA A 88 -5.34 -8.04 16.55
C ALA A 88 -4.98 -7.76 18.03
N TYR A 89 -5.67 -6.83 18.69
CA TYR A 89 -5.43 -6.48 20.09
C TYR A 89 -5.64 -7.68 21.02
N ARG A 90 -6.69 -8.47 20.79
CA ARG A 90 -6.94 -9.69 21.57
C ARG A 90 -5.84 -10.74 21.41
N CYS A 91 -5.17 -10.77 20.26
CA CYS A 91 -4.10 -11.72 19.95
C CYS A 91 -2.74 -11.28 20.51
N VAL A 92 -2.34 -10.02 20.27
CA VAL A 92 -0.97 -9.53 20.56
C VAL A 92 -0.89 -8.43 21.63
N GLY A 93 -2.02 -7.92 22.12
CA GLY A 93 -2.10 -6.83 23.09
C GLY A 93 -1.41 -7.10 24.43
N HIS A 94 -1.27 -8.38 24.81
CA HIS A 94 -0.61 -8.78 26.04
C HIS A 94 0.93 -8.73 26.01
N ILE A 95 1.52 -8.53 24.84
CA ILE A 95 2.97 -8.51 24.63
C ILE A 95 3.50 -7.12 25.02
N PRO A 96 4.76 -6.97 25.49
CA PRO A 96 5.38 -5.65 25.64
C PRO A 96 5.26 -4.84 24.34
N GLY A 97 4.64 -3.66 24.40
CA GLY A 97 4.33 -2.87 23.20
C GLY A 97 3.06 -3.34 22.47
N GLY A 98 2.16 -4.05 23.16
CA GLY A 98 1.02 -4.74 22.57
C GLY A 98 0.12 -3.86 21.69
N LEU A 99 -0.18 -2.61 22.05
CA LEU A 99 -0.96 -1.71 21.19
C LEU A 99 -0.19 -1.31 19.91
N ALA A 100 1.12 -1.11 20.01
CA ALA A 100 1.95 -0.82 18.83
C ALA A 100 2.00 -2.05 17.91
N MET A 101 2.21 -3.25 18.46
CA MET A 101 2.16 -4.49 17.69
C MET A 101 0.79 -4.75 17.06
N THR A 102 -0.28 -4.42 17.79
CA THR A 102 -1.67 -4.48 17.30
C THR A 102 -1.85 -3.61 16.07
N THR A 103 -1.28 -2.42 16.07
CA THR A 103 -1.34 -1.50 14.93
C THR A 103 -0.66 -2.10 13.70
N VAL A 104 0.52 -2.71 13.86
CA VAL A 104 1.24 -3.38 12.77
C VAL A 104 0.42 -4.55 12.22
N VAL A 105 -0.04 -5.47 13.11
CA VAL A 105 -0.80 -6.66 12.70
C VAL A 105 -2.13 -6.27 12.06
N GLY A 106 -2.91 -5.41 12.71
CA GLY A 106 -4.20 -4.95 12.22
C GLY A 106 -4.08 -4.26 10.86
N ALA A 107 -3.06 -3.41 10.67
CA ALA A 107 -2.84 -2.75 9.40
C ALA A 107 -2.38 -3.71 8.30
N THR A 108 -1.53 -4.69 8.61
CA THR A 108 -1.15 -5.74 7.64
C THR A 108 -2.37 -6.53 7.17
N LEU A 109 -3.28 -6.89 8.08
CA LEU A 109 -4.52 -7.60 7.75
C LEU A 109 -5.49 -6.73 6.96
N PHE A 110 -5.70 -5.49 7.37
CA PHE A 110 -6.55 -4.55 6.65
C PHE A 110 -6.01 -4.25 5.24
N LYS A 111 -4.69 -4.24 5.07
CA LYS A 111 -4.04 -4.11 3.76
C LYS A 111 -4.25 -5.33 2.88
N ALA A 112 -4.18 -6.52 3.47
CA ALA A 112 -4.49 -7.76 2.77
C ALA A 112 -5.93 -7.83 2.25
N MET A 113 -6.81 -6.98 2.77
CA MET A 113 -8.15 -6.76 2.21
C MET A 113 -8.14 -5.70 1.11
N CYS A 114 -7.83 -4.44 1.45
CA CYS A 114 -8.15 -3.32 0.55
C CYS A 114 -7.02 -2.85 -0.37
N GLY A 115 -5.76 -3.23 -0.10
CA GLY A 115 -4.62 -2.83 -0.92
C GLY A 115 -4.33 -1.34 -1.04
N SER A 116 -4.97 -0.53 -0.19
CA SER A 116 -4.86 0.92 -0.24
C SER A 116 -4.03 1.45 0.93
N THR A 117 -2.87 1.99 0.59
CA THR A 117 -1.98 2.67 1.55
C THR A 117 -2.67 3.86 2.20
N PHE A 118 -3.34 4.71 1.40
CA PHE A 118 -4.03 5.90 1.91
C PHE A 118 -5.17 5.54 2.85
N ALA A 119 -6.04 4.59 2.47
CA ALA A 119 -7.13 4.15 3.33
C ALA A 119 -6.61 3.58 4.65
N THR A 120 -5.53 2.79 4.61
CA THR A 120 -4.93 2.24 5.84
C THR A 120 -4.35 3.33 6.74
N VAL A 121 -3.64 4.31 6.20
CA VAL A 121 -3.07 5.40 7.01
C VAL A 121 -4.19 6.21 7.68
N VAL A 122 -5.23 6.56 6.94
CA VAL A 122 -6.40 7.28 7.49
C VAL A 122 -7.09 6.45 8.57
N ALA A 123 -7.28 5.15 8.33
CA ALA A 123 -7.93 4.26 9.28
C ALA A 123 -7.14 4.09 10.58
N PHE A 124 -5.85 3.77 10.48
CA PHE A 124 -5.04 3.47 11.66
C PHE A 124 -4.52 4.72 12.36
N SER A 125 -4.42 5.87 11.68
CA SER A 125 -4.16 7.15 12.36
C SER A 125 -5.34 7.56 13.26
N SER A 126 -6.58 7.39 12.77
CA SER A 126 -7.79 7.73 13.54
C SER A 126 -8.14 6.70 14.62
N ILE A 127 -7.73 5.44 14.49
CA ILE A 127 -8.00 4.39 15.47
C ILE A 127 -6.84 4.21 16.46
N ALA A 128 -5.62 4.00 15.97
CA ALA A 128 -4.51 3.52 16.79
C ALA A 128 -3.80 4.62 17.56
N VAL A 129 -3.63 5.82 16.98
CA VAL A 129 -2.99 6.95 17.67
C VAL A 129 -3.76 7.36 18.93
N PRO A 130 -5.09 7.63 18.89
CA PRO A 130 -5.80 8.01 20.10
C PRO A 130 -5.83 6.88 21.14
N GLU A 131 -5.95 5.62 20.73
CA GLU A 131 -5.90 4.48 21.67
C GLU A 131 -4.53 4.33 22.33
N MET A 132 -3.44 4.42 21.56
CA MET A 132 -2.08 4.41 22.12
C MET A 132 -1.87 5.55 23.13
N VAL A 133 -2.30 6.77 22.80
CA VAL A 133 -2.21 7.92 23.70
C VAL A 133 -3.04 7.71 24.97
N ARG A 134 -4.26 7.17 24.85
CA ARG A 134 -5.12 6.84 25.99
C ARG A 134 -4.49 5.82 26.93
N TYR A 135 -3.76 4.86 26.40
CA TYR A 135 -3.01 3.86 27.17
C TYR A 135 -1.65 4.38 27.67
N GLY A 136 -1.31 5.66 27.48
CA GLY A 136 -0.07 6.26 27.98
C GLY A 136 1.16 6.01 27.11
N TYR A 137 0.99 5.63 25.84
CA TYR A 137 2.12 5.51 24.90
C TYR A 137 2.66 6.89 24.53
N SER A 138 3.96 6.96 24.26
CA SER A 138 4.60 8.16 23.71
C SER A 138 3.98 8.53 22.36
N LYS A 139 3.59 9.80 22.20
CA LYS A 139 3.09 10.34 20.92
C LYS A 139 4.07 10.10 19.77
N LYS A 140 5.39 10.20 20.03
CA LYS A 140 6.43 9.95 19.02
C LYS A 140 6.39 8.51 18.50
N LEU A 141 6.21 7.54 19.41
CA LEU A 141 6.07 6.14 19.04
C LEU A 141 4.77 5.91 18.27
N ALA A 142 3.65 6.44 18.77
CA ALA A 142 2.34 6.25 18.15
C ALA A 142 2.28 6.81 16.72
N THR A 143 2.72 8.05 16.50
CA THR A 143 2.68 8.68 15.17
C THR A 143 3.74 8.11 14.22
N GLY A 144 4.96 7.86 14.72
CA GLY A 144 6.03 7.26 13.92
C GLY A 144 5.67 5.85 13.46
N LEU A 145 5.05 5.05 14.32
CA LEU A 145 4.58 3.72 13.98
C LEU A 145 3.49 3.77 12.91
N VAL A 146 2.47 4.61 13.05
CA VAL A 146 1.41 4.73 12.03
C VAL A 146 1.96 5.23 10.69
N ALA A 147 2.86 6.22 10.71
CA ALA A 147 3.53 6.72 9.51
C ALA A 147 4.30 5.59 8.79
N THR A 148 5.03 4.78 9.55
CA THR A 148 5.82 3.67 9.03
C THR A 148 4.92 2.52 8.55
N VAL A 149 3.89 2.17 9.32
CA VAL A 149 2.93 1.14 8.95
C VAL A 149 2.23 1.50 7.65
N GLY A 150 2.04 2.79 7.32
CA GLY A 150 1.61 3.24 6.00
C GLY A 150 2.43 2.64 4.85
N THR A 151 3.74 2.51 5.00
CA THR A 151 4.63 1.97 3.98
C THR A 151 4.52 0.45 3.79
N LEU A 152 3.92 -0.32 4.70
CA LEU A 152 3.66 -1.76 4.46
C LEU A 152 2.76 -2.03 3.23
N GLY A 153 2.03 -1.02 2.79
CA GLY A 153 0.85 -1.16 1.93
C GLY A 153 1.17 -1.38 0.47
N PHE A 154 2.39 -1.03 0.06
CA PHE A 154 2.77 -1.22 -1.32
C PHE A 154 3.03 -2.70 -1.65
N LEU A 155 3.43 -3.53 -0.69
CA LEU A 155 3.77 -4.94 -0.94
C LEU A 155 2.63 -5.92 -0.65
N MET A 156 1.83 -5.67 0.39
CA MET A 156 0.82 -6.63 0.83
C MET A 156 -0.31 -6.72 -0.21
N PRO A 157 -0.56 -7.89 -0.83
CA PRO A 157 -1.60 -8.04 -1.84
C PRO A 157 -3.02 -8.08 -1.23
N PRO A 158 -4.05 -7.60 -1.96
CA PRO A 158 -3.96 -6.89 -3.25
C PRO A 158 -3.25 -5.54 -3.07
N SER A 159 -2.56 -5.00 -4.07
CA SER A 159 -1.87 -3.71 -3.95
C SER A 159 -2.00 -2.89 -5.23
N VAL A 160 -2.53 -1.67 -5.08
CA VAL A 160 -2.70 -0.74 -6.21
C VAL A 160 -1.36 -0.39 -6.85
N LEU A 161 -0.30 -0.24 -6.05
CA LEU A 161 1.03 0.08 -6.58
C LEU A 161 1.59 -1.08 -7.41
N LEU A 162 1.46 -2.32 -6.93
CA LEU A 162 1.91 -3.50 -7.69
C LEU A 162 1.12 -3.67 -8.99
N ILE A 163 -0.15 -3.28 -9.02
CA ILE A 163 -0.94 -3.25 -10.26
C ILE A 163 -0.35 -2.23 -11.24
N ILE A 164 -0.10 -0.99 -10.81
CA ILE A 164 0.51 0.04 -11.66
C ILE A 164 1.86 -0.43 -12.20
N ILE A 165 2.71 -1.00 -11.34
CA ILE A 165 3.99 -1.57 -11.76
C ILE A 165 3.76 -2.67 -12.79
N GLY A 166 2.83 -3.60 -12.54
CA GLY A 166 2.49 -4.67 -13.48
C GLY A 166 2.03 -4.16 -14.84
N LEU A 167 1.21 -3.10 -14.87
CA LEU A 167 0.74 -2.48 -16.11
C LEU A 167 1.87 -1.81 -16.88
N VAL A 168 2.72 -1.02 -16.20
CA VAL A 168 3.82 -0.27 -16.84
C VAL A 168 4.97 -1.18 -17.27
N THR A 169 5.22 -2.26 -16.53
CA THR A 169 6.30 -3.23 -16.83
C THR A 169 5.81 -4.42 -17.66
N GLU A 170 4.54 -4.40 -18.07
CA GLU A 170 3.87 -5.49 -18.81
C GLU A 170 4.04 -6.86 -18.14
N GLN A 171 4.08 -6.87 -16.80
CA GLN A 171 4.23 -8.08 -15.99
C GLN A 171 2.86 -8.62 -15.56
N SER A 172 2.82 -9.93 -15.29
CA SER A 172 1.64 -10.55 -14.71
C SER A 172 1.40 -10.03 -13.29
N ILE A 173 0.29 -9.33 -13.11
CA ILE A 173 -0.15 -8.77 -11.82
C ILE A 173 -0.34 -9.87 -10.77
N GLY A 174 -0.92 -11.01 -11.14
CA GLY A 174 -1.07 -12.16 -10.24
C GLY A 174 0.26 -12.70 -9.72
N ARG A 175 1.29 -12.75 -10.59
CA ARG A 175 2.65 -13.15 -10.18
C ARG A 175 3.29 -12.10 -9.26
N LEU A 176 3.11 -10.81 -9.55
CA LEU A 176 3.60 -9.73 -8.68
C LEU A 176 2.95 -9.78 -7.30
N PHE A 177 1.66 -10.08 -7.21
CA PHE A 177 0.97 -10.27 -5.94
C PHE A 177 1.57 -11.43 -5.15
N LEU A 178 1.72 -12.61 -5.75
CA LEU A 178 2.37 -13.74 -5.08
C LEU A 178 3.79 -13.41 -4.62
N ALA A 179 4.57 -12.77 -5.49
CA ALA A 179 5.93 -12.35 -5.18
C ALA A 179 5.97 -11.32 -4.04
N GLY A 180 4.93 -10.51 -3.88
CA GLY A 180 4.79 -9.51 -2.82
C GLY A 180 4.47 -10.09 -1.44
N ILE A 181 3.90 -11.29 -1.33
CA ILE A 181 3.49 -11.88 -0.04
C ILE A 181 4.68 -12.05 0.90
N VAL A 182 5.73 -12.72 0.44
CA VAL A 182 6.93 -13.01 1.25
C VAL A 182 7.58 -11.72 1.78
N PRO A 183 7.93 -10.73 0.93
CA PRO A 183 8.55 -9.50 1.42
C PRO A 183 7.59 -8.66 2.28
N ALA A 184 6.27 -8.67 2.03
CA ALA A 184 5.30 -7.99 2.89
C ALA A 184 5.25 -8.60 4.29
N VAL A 185 5.20 -9.93 4.39
CA VAL A 185 5.19 -10.65 5.66
C VAL A 185 6.52 -10.46 6.40
N MET A 186 7.66 -10.54 5.68
CA MET A 186 8.97 -10.25 6.25
C MET A 186 9.04 -8.82 6.83
N LEU A 187 8.53 -7.83 6.09
CA LEU A 187 8.51 -6.44 6.55
C LEU A 187 7.61 -6.25 7.77
N ALA A 188 6.46 -6.93 7.82
CA ALA A 188 5.60 -6.95 9.01
C ALA A 188 6.34 -7.55 10.22
N PHE A 189 7.06 -8.65 10.04
CA PHE A 189 7.89 -9.24 11.10
C PHE A 189 9.02 -8.31 11.57
N PHE A 190 9.69 -7.60 10.65
CA PHE A 190 10.69 -6.61 11.02
C PHE A 190 10.09 -5.45 11.82
N PHE A 191 8.91 -4.94 11.45
CA PHE A 191 8.25 -3.91 12.25
C PHE A 191 7.83 -4.40 13.64
N LEU A 192 7.36 -5.64 13.75
CA LEU A 192 7.09 -6.25 15.06
C LEU A 192 8.37 -6.38 15.89
N GLY A 193 9.47 -6.84 15.28
CA GLY A 193 10.78 -7.00 15.93
C GLY A 193 11.38 -5.68 16.40
N ILE A 194 11.37 -4.65 15.54
CA ILE A 194 11.84 -3.30 15.87
C ILE A 194 10.99 -2.70 17.00
N THR A 195 9.66 -2.84 16.91
CA THR A 195 8.74 -2.37 17.96
C THR A 195 9.02 -3.07 19.29
N TYR A 196 9.17 -4.40 19.28
CA TYR A 196 9.51 -5.17 20.47
C TYR A 196 10.84 -4.72 21.09
N GLY A 197 11.89 -4.58 20.25
CA GLY A 197 13.21 -4.14 20.68
C GLY A 197 13.17 -2.73 21.28
N TRP A 198 12.48 -1.80 20.62
CA TRP A 198 12.32 -0.42 21.09
C TRP A 198 11.65 -0.35 22.45
N VAL A 199 10.57 -1.10 22.65
CA VAL A 199 9.84 -1.14 23.93
C VAL A 199 10.65 -1.81 25.04
N LYS A 200 11.54 -2.74 24.71
CA LYS A 200 12.45 -3.33 25.70
C LYS A 200 13.52 -2.35 26.19
N VAL A 201 13.96 -1.44 25.33
CA VAL A 201 14.94 -0.38 25.67
C VAL A 201 14.25 0.78 26.39
N TYR A 202 13.04 1.16 25.95
CA TYR A 202 12.25 2.26 26.51
C TYR A 202 10.88 1.79 27.00
N PRO A 203 10.82 1.02 28.11
CA PRO A 203 9.58 0.44 28.61
C PRO A 203 8.54 1.48 29.03
N GLU A 204 8.97 2.66 29.47
CA GLU A 204 8.10 3.79 29.83
C GLU A 204 7.32 4.34 28.63
N ALA A 205 7.82 4.14 27.41
CA ALA A 205 7.20 4.66 26.20
C ALA A 205 5.99 3.83 25.73
N ALA A 206 5.80 2.62 26.25
CA ALA A 206 4.79 1.67 25.79
C ALA A 206 4.37 0.66 26.89
N PRO A 207 3.47 1.06 27.79
CA PRO A 207 2.93 0.17 28.81
C PRO A 207 2.25 -1.07 28.20
N ARG A 208 2.26 -2.17 28.97
CA ARG A 208 1.68 -3.46 28.55
C ARG A 208 0.15 -3.36 28.53
N GLY A 209 -0.46 -3.91 27.49
CA GLY A 209 -1.91 -4.05 27.39
C GLY A 209 -2.45 -5.20 28.23
N GLU A 210 -3.77 -5.31 28.24
CA GLU A 210 -4.49 -6.34 29.00
C GLU A 210 -4.28 -7.75 28.42
N ARG A 211 -4.34 -8.77 29.28
CA ARG A 211 -4.31 -10.18 28.88
C ARG A 211 -5.71 -10.69 28.60
N PHE A 212 -5.99 -11.01 27.35
CA PHE A 212 -7.25 -11.67 26.96
C PHE A 212 -7.16 -13.19 27.08
N THR A 213 -8.26 -13.81 27.49
CA THR A 213 -8.46 -15.25 27.57
C THR A 213 -8.57 -15.90 26.19
N TRP A 214 -8.30 -17.20 26.09
CA TRP A 214 -8.45 -17.94 24.82
C TRP A 214 -9.88 -17.90 24.24
N LYS A 215 -10.91 -17.80 25.10
CA LYS A 215 -12.30 -17.64 24.65
C LYS A 215 -12.55 -16.28 23.98
N GLU A 216 -11.91 -15.22 24.46
CA GLU A 216 -12.00 -13.88 23.86
C GLU A 216 -11.21 -13.80 22.55
N ARG A 217 -10.08 -14.50 22.46
CA ARG A 217 -9.34 -14.68 21.21
C ARG A 217 -10.16 -15.43 20.16
N ALA A 218 -10.92 -16.45 20.56
CA ALA A 218 -11.79 -17.19 19.63
C ALA A 218 -12.86 -16.27 18.99
N LYS A 219 -13.33 -15.24 19.71
CA LYS A 219 -14.24 -14.22 19.16
C LYS A 219 -13.60 -13.33 18.09
N ALA A 220 -12.27 -13.34 17.93
CA ALA A 220 -11.58 -12.60 16.88
C ALA A 220 -11.46 -13.40 15.57
N VAL A 221 -11.62 -14.72 15.61
CA VAL A 221 -11.46 -15.62 14.45
C VAL A 221 -12.32 -15.25 13.24
N PRO A 222 -13.61 -14.85 13.38
CA PRO A 222 -14.43 -14.47 12.24
C PRO A 222 -13.84 -13.31 11.43
N GLU A 223 -13.23 -12.34 12.11
CA GLU A 223 -12.62 -11.17 11.48
C GLU A 223 -11.43 -11.57 10.59
N PHE A 224 -10.54 -12.45 11.09
CA PHE A 224 -9.45 -12.98 10.28
C PHE A 224 -9.95 -13.81 9.09
N LEU A 225 -11.06 -14.54 9.27
CA LEU A 225 -11.64 -15.34 8.20
C LEU A 225 -12.12 -14.45 7.04
N TRP A 226 -12.68 -13.27 7.31
CA TRP A 226 -13.09 -12.33 6.26
C TRP A 226 -11.92 -11.83 5.42
N VAL A 227 -10.79 -11.51 6.07
CA VAL A 227 -9.55 -11.15 5.36
C VAL A 227 -9.12 -12.26 4.40
N VAL A 228 -9.13 -13.50 4.90
CA VAL A 228 -8.75 -14.69 4.13
C VAL A 228 -9.71 -14.92 2.96
N VAL A 229 -11.01 -14.81 3.19
CA VAL A 229 -12.04 -14.96 2.14
C VAL A 229 -11.85 -13.93 1.04
N ILE A 230 -11.66 -12.66 1.39
CA ILE A 230 -11.45 -11.58 0.41
C ILE A 230 -10.15 -11.81 -0.36
N PHE A 231 -9.06 -12.11 0.35
CA PHE A 231 -7.75 -12.37 -0.24
C PHE A 231 -7.80 -13.51 -1.26
N PHE A 232 -8.36 -14.67 -0.89
CA PHE A 232 -8.47 -15.80 -1.81
C PHE A 232 -9.50 -15.58 -2.91
N SER A 233 -10.57 -14.83 -2.66
CA SER A 233 -11.52 -14.47 -3.71
C SER A 233 -10.82 -13.63 -4.78
N VAL A 234 -10.16 -12.53 -4.39
CA VAL A 234 -9.49 -11.59 -5.31
C VAL A 234 -8.28 -12.24 -5.98
N ILE A 235 -7.35 -12.79 -5.21
CA ILE A 235 -6.09 -13.31 -5.74
C ILE A 235 -6.28 -14.67 -6.39
N GLY A 236 -7.09 -15.55 -5.80
CA GLY A 236 -7.41 -16.85 -6.39
C GLY A 236 -8.11 -16.68 -7.75
N GLY A 237 -9.09 -15.79 -7.84
CA GLY A 237 -9.75 -15.50 -9.12
C GLY A 237 -8.84 -14.87 -10.17
N LEU A 238 -7.96 -13.95 -9.76
CA LEU A 238 -6.93 -13.39 -10.65
C LEU A 238 -5.96 -14.45 -11.16
N MET A 239 -5.54 -15.36 -10.29
CA MET A 239 -4.58 -16.41 -10.63
C MET A 239 -5.17 -17.49 -11.52
N MET A 240 -6.44 -17.85 -11.30
CA MET A 240 -7.16 -18.81 -12.14
C MET A 240 -7.59 -18.20 -13.48
N GLY A 241 -7.37 -16.89 -13.69
CA GLY A 241 -7.80 -16.18 -14.89
C GLY A 241 -9.32 -16.03 -14.99
N LEU A 242 -10.03 -16.15 -13.87
CA LEU A 242 -11.49 -15.99 -13.82
C LEU A 242 -11.92 -14.55 -14.09
N PHE A 243 -11.08 -13.58 -13.72
CA PHE A 243 -11.33 -12.17 -13.93
C PHE A 243 -10.03 -11.35 -13.99
N THR A 244 -10.15 -10.18 -14.61
CA THR A 244 -9.11 -9.15 -14.73
C THR A 244 -8.89 -8.40 -13.41
N PRO A 245 -7.76 -7.66 -13.24
CA PRO A 245 -7.51 -6.84 -12.05
C PRO A 245 -8.63 -5.85 -11.73
N THR A 246 -9.22 -5.24 -12.77
CA THR A 246 -10.35 -4.33 -12.63
C THR A 246 -11.58 -5.05 -12.07
N GLU A 247 -11.95 -6.18 -12.65
CA GLU A 247 -13.06 -7.01 -12.17
C GLU A 247 -12.79 -7.55 -10.75
N ALA A 248 -11.55 -7.88 -10.42
CA ALA A 248 -11.14 -8.26 -9.08
C ALA A 248 -11.42 -7.16 -8.04
N GLY A 249 -11.13 -5.91 -8.39
CA GLY A 249 -11.45 -4.74 -7.55
C GLY A 249 -12.96 -4.54 -7.39
N SER A 250 -13.74 -4.72 -8.45
CA SER A 250 -15.21 -4.65 -8.41
C SER A 250 -15.80 -5.73 -7.51
N ILE A 251 -15.37 -6.99 -7.67
CA ILE A 251 -15.82 -8.13 -6.87
C ILE A 251 -15.42 -7.92 -5.40
N GLY A 252 -14.17 -7.52 -5.15
CA GLY A 252 -13.68 -7.22 -3.81
C GLY A 252 -14.50 -6.12 -3.13
N THR A 253 -14.85 -5.06 -3.86
CA THR A 253 -15.73 -3.99 -3.36
C THR A 253 -17.12 -4.52 -3.04
N ALA A 254 -17.72 -5.31 -3.93
CA ALA A 254 -19.05 -5.90 -3.71
C ALA A 254 -19.08 -6.84 -2.49
N VAL A 255 -18.05 -7.68 -2.32
CA VAL A 255 -17.91 -8.55 -1.15
C VAL A 255 -17.82 -7.72 0.13
N VAL A 256 -17.00 -6.66 0.15
CA VAL A 256 -16.87 -5.78 1.32
C VAL A 256 -18.16 -5.01 1.61
N LEU A 257 -18.98 -4.68 0.60
CA LEU A 257 -20.28 -4.03 0.81
C LEU A 257 -21.33 -4.95 1.46
N ILE A 258 -21.21 -6.26 1.27
CA ILE A 258 -22.15 -7.25 1.81
C ILE A 258 -21.79 -7.63 3.27
N LEU A 259 -20.53 -7.46 3.67
CA LEU A 259 -19.97 -7.82 4.98
C LEU A 259 -20.00 -6.67 6.01
#